data_AF-A0A3N9X2H9-F1
#
_entry.id   AF-A0A3N9X2H9-F1
#
_cell.length_a   1.000
_cell.length_b   1.000
_cell.length_c   1.000
_cell.angle_alpha   90.00
_cell.angle_beta   90.00
_cell.angle_gamma   90.00
#
_symmetry.space_group_name_H-M   'P 1'
#
loop_
_entity.id
_entity.type
_entity.pdbx_description
1 polymer ?
#
loop_
_entity_poly.entity_id
_entity_poly.type
_entity_poly.pdbx_seq_one_letter_code
_entity_poly.pdbx_strand_id
1 'polypeptide(L)' 'MTMPDEVIDCRGQRCPLPVIAAARRMPEVPVGTVVRVLADDPAAAVDIPAWCRMRGQEFLGSVNGPDGPAYDVRRTH' A
#
# COMPACT_ATOMS: atom_id res chain seq x y z
N MET A 1 -8.72 -10.76 9.71
CA MET A 1 -8.75 -9.28 9.72
C MET A 1 -7.35 -8.82 10.10
N THR A 2 -6.49 -8.61 9.12
CA THR A 2 -5.13 -8.09 9.37
C THR A 2 -5.28 -6.62 9.74
N MET A 3 -4.87 -6.24 10.94
CA MET A 3 -4.87 -4.84 11.33
C MET A 3 -3.67 -4.17 10.65
N PRO A 4 -3.87 -3.06 9.94
CA PRO A 4 -2.73 -2.28 9.46
C PRO A 4 -2.09 -1.57 10.65
N ASP A 5 -0.79 -1.75 10.80
CA ASP A 5 -0.01 -1.01 11.78
C ASP A 5 0.21 0.44 11.33
N GLU A 6 0.21 0.68 10.02
CA GLU A 6 0.41 1.98 9.41
C GLU A 6 -0.61 2.22 8.30
N VAL A 7 -1.14 3.44 8.20
CA VAL A 7 -2.06 3.85 7.13
C VAL A 7 -1.49 5.07 6.41
N ILE A 8 -1.43 5.00 5.09
CA ILE A 8 -0.98 6.08 4.19
C ILE A 8 -2.19 6.56 3.40
N ASP A 9 -2.54 7.83 3.57
CA ASP A 9 -3.61 8.45 2.79
C ASP A 9 -3.07 9.05 1.50
N CYS A 10 -3.39 8.41 0.37
CA CYS A 10 -3.09 8.89 -0.97
C CYS A 10 -4.37 9.13 -1.79
N ARG A 11 -5.52 9.30 -1.14
CA ARG A 11 -6.79 9.57 -1.83
C ARG A 11 -6.70 10.91 -2.57
N GLY A 12 -7.19 10.94 -3.81
CA GLY A 12 -7.08 12.08 -4.71
C GLY A 12 -5.71 12.25 -5.37
N GLN A 13 -4.72 11.42 -5.04
CA GLN A 13 -3.43 11.39 -5.74
C GLN A 13 -3.46 10.36 -6.86
N ARG A 14 -3.12 10.81 -8.07
CA ARG A 14 -3.05 9.93 -9.24
C ARG A 14 -1.72 9.16 -9.27
N CYS A 15 -1.73 7.99 -9.91
CA CYS A 15 -0.52 7.25 -10.20
C CYS A 15 0.55 8.16 -10.87
N PRO A 16 1.83 8.08 -10.47
CA PRO A 16 2.47 7.08 -9.58
C PRO A 16 2.63 7.48 -8.11
N LEU A 17 1.97 8.57 -7.66
CA LEU A 17 2.17 9.10 -6.31
C LEU A 17 1.86 8.10 -5.17
N PRO A 18 0.78 7.29 -5.21
CA PRO A 18 0.48 6.34 -4.13
C PRO A 18 1.58 5.31 -3.91
N VAL A 19 2.16 4.81 -5.01
CA VAL A 19 3.27 3.85 -4.96
C VAL A 19 4.53 4.50 -4.42
N ILE A 20 4.82 5.74 -4.82
CA ILE A 20 5.97 6.49 -4.30
C ILE A 20 5.81 6.74 -2.79
N ALA A 21 4.62 7.11 -2.34
CA ALA A 21 4.34 7.31 -0.92
C ALA A 21 4.53 6.02 -0.11
N ALA A 22 3.99 4.90 -0.60
CA ALA A 22 4.21 3.58 -0.02
C ALA A 22 5.70 3.23 0.02
N ALA A 23 6.42 3.48 -1.08
CA ALA A 23 7.84 3.20 -1.20
C ALA A 23 8.74 4.04 -0.29
N ARG A 24 8.33 5.28 0.00
CA ARG A 24 9.03 6.16 0.94
C ARG A 24 8.81 5.74 2.39
N ARG A 25 7.61 5.26 2.73
CA ARG A 25 7.25 4.85 4.09
C ARG A 25 7.72 3.44 4.46
N MET A 26 7.75 2.53 3.48
CA MET A 26 8.19 1.14 3.68
C MET A 26 9.55 0.98 4.39
N PRO A 27 10.62 1.74 4.05
CA PRO A 27 11.89 1.64 4.78
C PRO A 27 11.82 2.14 6.23
N GLU A 28 10.83 2.98 6.58
CA GLU A 28 10.66 3.54 7.93
C GLU A 28 9.95 2.57 8.89
N VAL A 29 9.18 1.62 8.37
CA VAL A 29 8.47 0.61 9.18
C VAL A 29 9.32 -0.64 9.43
N PRO A 30 9.22 -1.30 10.59
CA PRO A 30 9.91 -2.55 10.82
C PRO A 30 9.47 -3.68 9.87
N VAL A 31 10.35 -4.68 9.70
CA VAL A 31 10.01 -5.89 8.94
C VAL A 31 8.88 -6.63 9.65
N GLY A 32 7.87 -7.06 8.88
CA GLY A 32 6.65 -7.70 9.39
C GLY A 32 5.47 -6.73 9.55
N THR A 33 5.70 -5.42 9.49
CA THR A 33 4.66 -4.40 9.62
C THR A 33 3.75 -4.37 8.39
N VAL A 34 2.44 -4.21 8.62
CA VAL A 34 1.43 -4.08 7.57
C VAL A 34 1.07 -2.62 7.35
N VAL A 35 1.30 -2.14 6.13
CA VAL A 35 1.01 -0.79 5.68
C VAL A 35 -0.21 -0.81 4.76
N ARG A 36 -1.25 -0.05 5.13
CA ARG A 36 -2.43 0.17 4.30
C ARG A 36 -2.30 1.46 3.51
N VAL A 37 -2.40 1.39 2.20
CA VAL A 37 -2.39 2.53 1.30
C VAL A 37 -3.81 2.82 0.85
N LEU A 38 -4.39 3.95 1.24
CA LEU A 38 -5.69 4.41 0.75
C LEU A 38 -5.49 5.09 -0.61
N ALA A 39 -6.05 4.52 -1.67
CA ALA A 39 -5.94 5.08 -3.02
C ALA A 39 -7.20 4.73 -3.83
N ASP A 40 -7.91 5.77 -4.27
CA ASP A 40 -9.12 5.71 -5.10
C ASP A 40 -8.84 5.50 -6.59
N ASP A 41 -7.56 5.59 -6.98
CA ASP A 41 -7.14 5.47 -8.37
C ASP A 41 -7.11 3.99 -8.84
N PRO A 42 -7.70 3.67 -10.00
CA PRO A 42 -7.72 2.30 -10.53
C PRO A 42 -6.35 1.81 -10.98
N ALA A 43 -5.39 2.69 -11.32
CA ALA A 43 -4.04 2.26 -11.66
C ALA A 43 -3.27 1.79 -10.41
N ALA A 44 -3.55 2.35 -9.23
CA ALA A 44 -2.98 1.87 -7.97
C ALA A 44 -3.26 0.37 -7.72
N ALA A 45 -4.40 -0.15 -8.21
CA ALA A 45 -4.73 -1.56 -8.13
C ALA A 45 -3.75 -2.48 -8.87
N VAL A 46 -3.10 -1.96 -9.91
CA VAL A 46 -2.11 -2.68 -10.73
C VAL A 46 -0.69 -2.34 -10.28
N ASP A 47 -0.44 -1.06 -9.98
CA ASP A 47 0.90 -0.57 -9.68
C ASP A 47 1.39 -1.00 -8.29
N ILE A 48 0.51 -1.06 -7.27
CA ILE A 48 0.90 -1.50 -5.92
C ILE A 48 1.37 -2.97 -5.94
N PRO A 49 0.62 -3.94 -6.49
CA PRO A 49 1.09 -5.32 -6.59
C PRO A 49 2.37 -5.45 -7.42
N ALA A 50 2.49 -4.69 -8.53
CA ALA A 50 3.68 -4.68 -9.36
C ALA A 50 4.91 -4.18 -8.58
N TRP A 51 4.76 -3.07 -7.87
CA TRP A 51 5.80 -2.50 -7.01
C TRP A 51 6.18 -3.44 -5.87
N CYS A 52 5.21 -4.10 -5.23
CA CYS A 52 5.47 -5.10 -4.20
C CYS A 52 6.36 -6.23 -4.76
N ARG A 53 6.03 -6.77 -5.93
CA ARG A 53 6.85 -7.79 -6.61
C ARG A 53 8.25 -7.29 -6.93
N MET A 54 8.39 -6.05 -7.41
CA MET A 54 9.69 -5.46 -7.76
C MET A 54 10.58 -5.20 -6.54
N ARG A 55 9.98 -4.78 -5.42
CA ARG A 55 10.71 -4.46 -4.17
C ARG A 55 10.75 -5.62 -3.19
N GLY A 56 10.28 -6.80 -3.59
CA GLY A 56 10.20 -8.00 -2.75
C GLY A 56 9.25 -7.88 -1.56
N GLN A 57 8.35 -6.90 -1.55
CA GLN A 57 7.34 -6.74 -0.50
C GLN A 57 6.15 -7.66 -0.75
N GLU A 58 5.37 -7.94 0.28
CA GLU A 58 4.24 -8.85 0.17
C GLU A 58 2.93 -8.08 0.08
N PHE A 59 2.25 -8.23 -1.05
CA PHE A 59 0.92 -7.67 -1.24
C PHE A 59 -0.12 -8.59 -0.59
N LEU A 60 -0.83 -8.10 0.44
CA LEU A 60 -1.84 -8.88 1.16
C LEU A 60 -3.21 -8.84 0.47
N GLY A 61 -3.50 -7.78 -0.30
CA GLY A 61 -4.75 -7.65 -1.02
C GLY A 61 -5.28 -6.22 -1.04
N SER A 62 -6.34 -6.00 -1.83
CA SER A 62 -7.14 -4.78 -1.76
C SER A 62 -8.24 -4.93 -0.71
N VAL A 63 -8.43 -3.88 0.07
CA VAL A 63 -9.45 -3.77 1.11
C VAL A 63 -10.37 -2.62 0.73
N ASN A 64 -11.67 -2.90 0.60
CA ASN A 64 -12.67 -1.84 0.44
C ASN A 64 -13.21 -1.48 1.82
N GLY A 65 -12.77 -0.34 2.33
CA GLY A 65 -13.24 0.21 3.60
C GLY A 65 -14.35 1.23 3.42
N PRO A 66 -14.92 1.76 4.52
CA PRO A 66 -15.84 2.89 4.47
C PRO A 66 -15.20 4.14 3.84
N ASP A 67 -13.87 4.24 3.87
CA ASP A 67 -13.07 5.35 3.35
C ASP A 67 -12.69 5.23 1.86
N GLY A 68 -13.14 4.17 1.17
CA GLY A 68 -12.81 3.87 -0.21
C GLY A 68 -11.88 2.66 -0.39
N PRO A 69 -11.38 2.43 -1.62
CA PRO A 69 -10.45 1.34 -1.89
C PRO A 69 -9.08 1.60 -1.27
N ALA A 70 -8.55 0.56 -0.67
CA ALA A 70 -7.28 0.53 0.03
C ALA A 70 -6.48 -0.72 -0.34
N TYR A 71 -5.19 -0.71 -0.06
CA TYR A 71 -4.27 -1.77 -0.45
C TYR A 71 -3.34 -2.09 0.72
N ASP A 72 -3.38 -3.33 1.20
CA ASP A 72 -2.55 -3.77 2.32
C ASP A 72 -1.26 -4.40 1.79
N VAL A 73 -0.12 -3.88 2.25
CA VAL A 73 1.22 -4.35 1.89
C VAL A 73 1.99 -4.65 3.17
N ARG A 74 2.56 -5.84 3.26
CA ARG A 74 3.43 -6.25 4.36
C ARG A 74 4.89 -6.09 3.99
N ARG A 75 5.65 -5.46 4.88
CA ARG A 75 7.11 -5.43 4.76
C ARG A 75 7.69 -6.80 5.06
N THR A 76 8.50 -7.35 4.15
CA THR A 76 9.10 -8.69 4.31
C THR A 76 10.60 -8.67 4.63
N HIS A 77 11.30 -7.57 4.36
CA HIS A 77 12.74 -7.38 4.59
C HIS A 77 13.09 -5.89 4.69
#